data_AF-A0A1M6U982-F1
#
_entry.id   AF-A0A1M6U982-F1
#
_cell.length_a   1.000
_cell.length_b   1.000
_cell.length_c   1.000
_cell.angle_alpha   90.00
_cell.angle_beta   90.00
_cell.angle_gamma   90.00
#
_symmetry.space_group_name_H-M   'P 1'
#
loop_
_entity.id
_entity.type
_entity.pdbx_description
1 polymer ?
#
loop_
_entity_poly.entity_id
_entity_poly.type
_entity_poly.pdbx_seq_one_letter_code
_entity_poly.pdbx_strand_id
1 'polypeptide(L)'
;MKTRSGESRDSPMHFVFRLIAFTMLFASMSLASAAPAFEVEAICRTAIASIMGRDPKMMQVTRTVGDVLFLTYVRPMDNFVWTYRCRIEGNRVVWASEPGRWRDDPKDDEVFFEVVGAGKQLRIIENHGDGSSTKQLFDRDTIL
;
A
#
# COMPACT_ATOMS: atom_id res chain seq x y z
N MET A 1 -36.20 -27.95 89.20
CA MET A 1 -36.94 -26.89 88.49
C MET A 1 -36.27 -26.70 87.13
N LYS A 2 -37.01 -26.92 86.02
CA LYS A 2 -36.67 -26.65 84.59
C LYS A 2 -35.52 -27.48 83.96
N THR A 3 -35.76 -28.61 83.28
CA THR A 3 -36.20 -28.90 81.88
C THR A 3 -35.26 -28.49 80.75
N ARG A 4 -34.86 -29.53 79.96
CA ARG A 4 -34.64 -29.59 78.49
C ARG A 4 -33.47 -28.78 77.92
N SER A 5 -32.85 -29.08 76.79
CA SER A 5 -32.86 -30.16 75.78
C SER A 5 -31.97 -29.64 74.64
N GLY A 6 -31.34 -30.52 73.87
CA GLY A 6 -30.92 -30.25 72.49
C GLY A 6 -29.40 -30.32 72.26
N GLU A 7 -28.85 -31.26 71.46
CA GLU A 7 -28.97 -31.38 69.99
C GLU A 7 -28.09 -30.30 69.31
N SER A 8 -27.20 -30.54 68.35
CA SER A 8 -26.60 -31.70 67.68
C SER A 8 -25.49 -31.14 66.75
N ARG A 9 -24.79 -32.03 66.01
CA ARG A 9 -24.18 -31.78 64.66
C ARG A 9 -22.88 -30.95 64.61
N ASP A 10 -21.89 -31.19 63.76
CA ASP A 10 -21.69 -32.04 62.57
C ASP A 10 -20.17 -32.22 62.35
N SER A 11 -19.76 -33.37 61.80
CA SER A 11 -18.46 -33.58 61.13
C SER A 11 -18.60 -33.22 59.63
N PRO A 12 -17.65 -33.55 58.74
CA PRO A 12 -16.25 -33.14 58.55
C PRO A 12 -16.08 -32.43 57.18
N MET A 13 -14.90 -31.87 56.82
CA MET A 13 -14.70 -31.44 55.42
C MET A 13 -13.28 -31.65 54.89
N HIS A 14 -13.11 -32.82 54.28
CA HIS A 14 -12.44 -33.12 53.01
C HIS A 14 -11.48 -32.06 52.42
N PHE A 15 -10.20 -32.43 52.41
CA PHE A 15 -9.11 -31.78 51.69
C PHE A 15 -9.29 -32.01 50.17
N VAL A 16 -9.90 -31.04 49.48
CA VAL A 16 -10.16 -31.14 48.03
C VAL A 16 -8.91 -30.70 47.25
N PHE A 17 -8.27 -31.68 46.61
CA PHE A 17 -7.31 -31.50 45.52
C PHE A 17 -8.00 -30.75 44.35
N ARG A 18 -7.55 -29.53 44.01
CA ARG A 18 -7.90 -28.87 42.74
C ARG A 18 -6.63 -28.39 42.04
N LEU A 19 -6.07 -29.24 41.19
CA LEU A 19 -5.12 -28.84 40.15
C LEU A 19 -5.90 -28.10 39.07
N ILE A 20 -5.83 -26.77 39.08
CA ILE A 20 -6.38 -25.90 38.04
C ILE A 20 -5.45 -26.01 36.82
N ALA A 21 -5.91 -26.68 35.77
CA ALA A 21 -5.25 -26.67 34.47
C ALA A 21 -5.37 -25.25 33.87
N PHE A 22 -4.30 -24.47 33.97
CA PHE A 22 -4.17 -23.17 33.31
C PHE A 22 -3.88 -23.42 31.82
N THR A 23 -4.93 -23.60 31.02
CA THR A 23 -4.83 -23.60 29.56
C THR A 23 -4.47 -22.18 29.12
N MET A 24 -3.19 -21.92 28.87
CA MET A 24 -2.75 -20.72 28.15
C MET A 24 -3.27 -20.81 26.72
N LEU A 25 -4.40 -20.14 26.45
CA LEU A 25 -4.76 -19.72 25.10
C LEU A 25 -3.76 -18.64 24.68
N PHE A 26 -2.63 -19.08 24.11
CA PHE A 26 -1.78 -18.19 23.33
C PHE A 26 -2.59 -17.75 22.11
N ALA A 27 -3.29 -16.62 22.23
CA ALA A 27 -3.86 -15.92 21.10
C ALA A 27 -2.69 -15.58 20.16
N SER A 28 -2.61 -16.29 19.04
CA SER A 28 -1.67 -16.01 17.97
C SER A 28 -1.99 -14.63 17.41
N MET A 29 -1.27 -13.63 17.88
CA MET A 29 -1.33 -12.27 17.36
C MET A 29 -0.64 -12.30 16.00
N SER A 30 -1.42 -12.52 14.93
CA SER A 30 -0.92 -12.42 13.56
C SER A 30 -0.45 -10.99 13.35
N LEU A 31 0.87 -10.78 13.32
CA LEU A 31 1.44 -9.61 12.65
C LEU A 31 1.17 -9.82 11.16
N ALA A 32 0.05 -9.30 10.68
CA ALA A 32 -0.14 -9.10 9.26
C ALA A 32 0.96 -8.13 8.81
N SER A 33 2.05 -8.69 8.26
CA SER A 33 3.10 -7.91 7.61
C SER A 33 2.49 -7.31 6.36
N ALA A 34 1.90 -6.12 6.47
CA ALA A 34 1.57 -5.32 5.30
C ALA A 34 2.88 -5.09 4.54
N ALA A 35 2.94 -5.53 3.29
CA ALA A 35 4.08 -5.21 2.45
C ALA A 35 4.26 -3.67 2.44
N PRO A 36 5.52 -3.17 2.45
CA PRO A 36 5.75 -1.74 2.44
C PRO A 36 5.04 -1.12 1.24
N ALA A 37 4.44 0.05 1.41
CA ALA A 37 3.83 0.77 0.29
C ALA A 37 4.88 1.02 -0.82
N PHE A 38 4.44 1.23 -2.06
CA PHE A 38 5.34 1.76 -3.07
C PHE A 38 5.59 3.24 -2.76
N GLU A 39 6.85 3.66 -2.83
CA GLU A 39 7.21 5.07 -2.69
C GLU A 39 6.60 5.90 -3.82
N VAL A 40 6.23 7.16 -3.53
CA VAL A 40 5.64 8.08 -4.52
C VAL A 40 6.54 8.24 -5.75
N GLU A 41 7.86 8.27 -5.55
CA GLU A 41 8.83 8.30 -6.63
C GLU A 41 8.74 7.07 -7.55
N ALA A 42 8.60 5.86 -6.98
CA ALA A 42 8.42 4.66 -7.79
C ALA A 42 7.13 4.72 -8.59
N ILE A 43 6.02 5.15 -7.96
CA ILE A 43 4.72 5.30 -8.62
C ILE A 43 4.82 6.29 -9.79
N CYS A 44 5.39 7.48 -9.56
CA CYS A 44 5.53 8.51 -10.58
C CYS A 44 6.42 8.08 -11.75
N ARG A 45 7.58 7.47 -11.47
CA ARG A 45 8.49 6.94 -12.51
C ARG A 45 7.77 5.88 -13.36
N THR A 46 7.15 4.91 -12.71
CA THR A 46 6.46 3.80 -13.40
C THR A 46 5.27 4.28 -14.20
N ALA A 47 4.45 5.19 -13.67
CA ALA A 47 3.30 5.73 -14.38
C ALA A 47 3.72 6.49 -15.65
N ILE A 48 4.68 7.42 -15.55
CA ILE A 48 5.14 8.17 -16.74
C ILE A 48 5.83 7.24 -17.74
N ALA A 49 6.59 6.26 -17.26
CA ALA A 49 7.20 5.26 -18.14
C ALA A 49 6.15 4.40 -18.87
N SER A 50 5.07 3.98 -18.19
CA SER A 50 3.93 3.26 -18.79
C SER A 50 3.33 4.06 -19.95
N ILE A 51 3.00 5.34 -19.70
CA ILE A 51 2.39 6.25 -20.67
C ILE A 51 3.30 6.46 -21.89
N MET A 52 4.61 6.56 -21.66
CA MET A 52 5.59 6.81 -22.72
C MET A 52 6.03 5.52 -23.43
N GLY A 53 5.60 4.35 -22.98
CA GLY A 53 6.10 3.05 -23.44
C GLY A 53 7.61 2.91 -23.23
N ARG A 54 8.09 3.20 -22.01
CA ARG A 54 9.50 3.16 -21.61
C ARG A 54 9.69 2.29 -20.38
N ASP A 55 10.93 1.90 -20.12
CA ASP A 55 11.32 1.24 -18.87
C ASP A 55 11.31 2.27 -17.71
N PRO A 56 10.61 1.99 -16.59
CA PRO A 56 10.62 2.83 -15.39
C PRO A 56 12.02 3.18 -14.87
N LYS A 57 13.02 2.30 -15.05
CA LYS A 57 14.41 2.55 -14.63
C LYS A 57 15.11 3.65 -15.44
N MET A 58 14.59 4.00 -16.62
CA MET A 58 15.09 5.11 -17.42
C MET A 58 14.53 6.47 -17.00
N MET A 59 13.54 6.50 -16.10
CA MET A 59 13.00 7.72 -15.52
C MET A 59 13.79 8.09 -14.27
N GLN A 60 14.23 9.34 -14.16
CA GLN A 60 14.96 9.82 -12.99
C GLN A 60 14.20 10.96 -12.32
N VAL A 61 14.02 10.92 -11.00
CA VAL A 61 13.55 12.08 -10.25
C VAL A 61 14.73 13.00 -10.01
N THR A 62 14.65 14.23 -10.53
CA THR A 62 15.73 15.22 -10.45
C THR A 62 15.56 16.18 -9.29
N ARG A 63 14.31 16.47 -8.92
CA ARG A 63 13.99 17.31 -7.77
C ARG A 63 12.54 17.09 -7.32
N THR A 64 12.27 17.47 -6.09
CA THR A 64 10.92 17.51 -5.51
C THR A 64 10.66 18.91 -4.96
N VAL A 65 9.50 19.47 -5.26
CA VAL A 65 9.06 20.79 -4.76
C VAL A 65 7.64 20.63 -4.23
N GLY A 66 7.48 20.69 -2.91
CA GLY A 66 6.21 20.36 -2.27
C GLY A 66 5.85 18.88 -2.52
N ASP A 67 4.66 18.64 -3.07
CA ASP A 67 4.14 17.34 -3.49
C ASP A 67 4.44 16.99 -4.96
N VAL A 68 5.14 17.88 -5.68
CA VAL A 68 5.45 17.71 -7.09
C VAL A 68 6.86 17.16 -7.29
N LEU A 69 6.95 16.00 -7.92
CA LEU A 69 8.19 15.41 -8.41
C LEU A 69 8.46 15.87 -9.84
N PHE A 70 9.71 16.23 -10.12
CA PHE A 70 10.19 16.55 -11.46
C PHE A 70 11.04 15.39 -11.98
N LEU A 71 10.67 14.86 -13.14
CA LEU A 71 11.27 13.68 -13.73
C LEU A 71 11.95 14.00 -15.05
N THR A 72 13.00 13.25 -15.38
CA THR A 72 13.64 13.26 -16.68
C THR A 72 13.65 11.89 -17.32
N TYR A 73 13.61 11.87 -18.66
CA TYR A 73 13.96 10.74 -19.49
C TYR A 73 15.01 11.18 -20.52
N VAL A 74 16.18 10.54 -20.49
CA VAL A 74 17.22 10.76 -21.49
C VAL A 74 17.09 9.69 -22.56
N ARG A 75 16.76 10.09 -23.79
CA ARG A 75 16.60 9.15 -24.90
C ARG A 75 17.98 8.62 -25.35
N PRO A 76 18.22 7.30 -25.35
CA PRO A 76 19.57 6.75 -25.61
C PRO A 76 20.16 7.06 -26.98
N MET A 77 19.34 7.20 -28.02
CA MET A 77 19.82 7.30 -29.40
C MET A 77 20.44 8.66 -29.75
N ASP A 78 20.07 9.73 -29.03
CA ASP A 78 20.48 11.09 -29.32
C ASP A 78 20.65 11.99 -28.09
N ASN A 79 20.55 11.41 -26.88
CA ASN A 79 20.63 12.11 -25.60
C ASN A 79 19.61 13.24 -25.43
N PHE A 80 18.53 13.25 -26.21
CA PHE A 80 17.48 14.23 -26.02
C PHE A 80 16.80 14.02 -24.67
N VAL A 81 16.63 15.09 -23.90
CA VAL A 81 16.07 15.04 -22.55
C VAL A 81 14.62 15.51 -22.57
N TRP A 82 13.72 14.61 -22.17
CA TRP A 82 12.35 14.96 -21.83
C TRP A 82 12.26 15.24 -20.35
N THR A 83 11.47 16.24 -19.98
CA THR A 83 11.19 16.57 -18.58
C THR A 83 9.69 16.51 -18.32
N TYR A 84 9.33 16.06 -17.13
CA TYR A 84 7.96 15.86 -16.70
C TYR A 84 7.76 16.31 -15.26
N ARG A 85 6.51 16.47 -14.89
CA ARG A 85 6.07 16.63 -13.50
C ARG A 85 5.06 15.56 -13.13
N CYS A 86 5.06 15.15 -11.88
CA CYS A 86 4.13 14.20 -11.30
C CYS A 86 3.74 14.59 -9.89
N ARG A 87 2.47 14.38 -9.52
CA ARG A 87 1.97 14.43 -8.15
C ARG A 87 0.89 13.37 -7.96
N ILE A 88 0.64 12.99 -6.72
CA ILE A 88 -0.34 11.96 -6.36
C ILE A 88 -1.56 12.58 -5.68
N GLU A 89 -2.74 12.26 -6.18
CA GLU A 89 -4.04 12.65 -5.61
C GLU A 89 -4.84 11.38 -5.30
N GLY A 90 -4.81 10.92 -4.05
CA GLY A 90 -5.39 9.63 -3.68
C GLY A 90 -4.68 8.48 -4.38
N ASN A 91 -5.37 7.76 -5.27
CA ASN A 91 -4.79 6.74 -6.15
C ASN A 91 -4.58 7.22 -7.60
N ARG A 92 -4.77 8.51 -7.88
CA ARG A 92 -4.58 9.12 -9.20
C ARG A 92 -3.17 9.68 -9.33
N VAL A 93 -2.55 9.45 -10.49
CA VAL A 93 -1.29 10.07 -10.90
C VAL A 93 -1.62 11.25 -11.80
N VAL A 94 -1.35 12.47 -11.32
CA VAL A 94 -1.52 13.69 -12.12
C VAL A 94 -0.17 14.11 -12.66
N TRP A 95 -0.05 14.25 -13.98
CA TRP A 95 1.24 14.48 -14.62
C TRP A 95 1.19 15.53 -15.73
N ALA A 96 2.36 16.05 -16.07
CA ALA A 96 2.55 17.06 -17.11
C ALA A 96 3.90 16.89 -17.81
N SER A 97 4.02 17.37 -19.05
CA SER A 97 5.34 17.73 -19.60
C SER A 97 5.86 19.00 -18.93
N GLU A 98 7.17 19.19 -18.92
CA GLU A 98 7.83 20.43 -18.47
C GLU A 98 8.57 21.09 -19.64
N PRO A 99 8.22 22.34 -20.02
CA PRO A 99 7.00 23.05 -19.63
C PRO A 99 5.73 22.40 -20.23
N GLY A 100 4.57 22.67 -19.64
CA GLY A 100 3.29 22.13 -20.14
C GLY A 100 2.13 22.33 -19.17
N ARG A 101 0.91 22.05 -19.63
CA ARG A 101 -0.27 21.99 -18.74
C ARG A 101 -0.32 20.64 -18.01
N TRP A 102 -0.97 20.64 -16.84
CA TRP A 102 -1.35 19.41 -16.17
C TRP A 102 -2.41 18.65 -16.98
N ARG A 103 -2.40 17.32 -16.85
CA ARG A 103 -3.42 16.42 -17.42
C ARG A 103 -4.50 16.09 -16.38
N ASP A 104 -5.28 17.10 -16.06
CA ASP A 104 -6.38 17.07 -15.09
C ASP A 104 -7.69 17.65 -15.66
N ASP A 105 -7.74 17.92 -16.97
CA ASP A 105 -9.00 18.26 -17.64
C ASP A 105 -9.85 16.98 -17.83
N PRO A 106 -11.19 17.08 -17.78
CA PRO A 106 -12.08 15.92 -18.02
C PRO A 106 -11.88 15.21 -19.36
N LYS A 107 -11.23 15.84 -20.35
CA LYS A 107 -10.91 15.23 -21.64
C LYS A 107 -9.53 14.58 -21.69
N ASP A 108 -8.71 14.77 -20.66
CA ASP A 108 -7.40 14.11 -20.57
C ASP A 108 -7.56 12.65 -20.15
N ASP A 109 -6.63 11.82 -20.61
CA ASP A 109 -6.49 10.46 -20.10
C ASP A 109 -6.21 10.50 -18.60
N GLU A 110 -6.90 9.64 -17.85
CA GLU A 110 -6.73 9.52 -16.41
C GLU A 110 -5.82 8.35 -16.08
N VAL A 111 -4.87 8.59 -15.17
CA VAL A 111 -3.88 7.59 -14.78
C VAL A 111 -4.05 7.25 -13.31
N PHE A 112 -4.22 5.97 -13.01
CA PHE A 112 -4.37 5.45 -11.65
C PHE A 112 -3.31 4.40 -11.37
N PHE A 113 -3.08 4.14 -10.08
CA PHE A 113 -2.25 3.04 -9.64
C PHE A 113 -2.95 2.18 -8.59
N GLU A 114 -2.61 0.89 -8.59
CA GLU A 114 -3.02 -0.07 -7.57
C GLU A 114 -1.83 -0.90 -7.11
N VAL A 115 -1.70 -1.09 -5.80
CA VAL A 115 -0.73 -2.00 -5.22
C VAL A 115 -1.38 -3.38 -5.11
N VAL A 116 -0.86 -4.37 -5.83
CA VAL A 116 -1.44 -5.71 -5.95
C VAL A 116 -0.43 -6.81 -5.61
N GLY A 117 -0.86 -8.07 -5.66
CA GLY A 117 0.01 -9.22 -5.42
C GLY A 117 0.63 -9.22 -4.02
N ALA A 118 -0.17 -8.86 -3.00
CA ALA A 118 0.30 -8.64 -1.62
C ALA A 118 1.46 -7.63 -1.52
N GLY A 119 1.41 -6.57 -2.33
CA GLY A 119 2.39 -5.48 -2.34
C GLY A 119 3.65 -5.71 -3.17
N LYS A 120 3.70 -6.81 -3.91
CA LYS A 120 4.82 -7.15 -4.79
C LYS A 120 4.72 -6.53 -6.18
N GLN A 121 3.55 -6.01 -6.54
CA GLN A 121 3.30 -5.50 -7.88
C GLN A 121 2.60 -4.15 -7.84
N LEU A 122 2.99 -3.28 -8.76
CA LEU A 122 2.32 -2.02 -9.05
C LEU A 122 1.57 -2.18 -10.38
N ARG A 123 0.26 -1.95 -10.35
CA ARG A 123 -0.56 -1.87 -11.56
C ARG A 123 -0.75 -0.41 -11.93
N ILE A 124 -0.41 -0.03 -13.16
CA ILE A 124 -0.77 1.26 -13.74
C ILE A 124 -1.99 1.05 -14.64
N ILE A 125 -2.97 1.94 -14.50
CA ILE A 125 -4.22 1.92 -15.25
C ILE A 125 -4.36 3.26 -15.95
N GLU A 126 -4.46 3.25 -17.27
CA GLU A 126 -4.65 4.43 -18.11
C GLU A 126 -6.06 4.34 -18.70
N ASN A 127 -6.95 5.24 -18.31
CA ASN A 127 -8.28 5.36 -18.90
C ASN A 127 -8.21 6.43 -19.98
N HIS A 128 -8.55 6.04 -21.21
CA HIS A 128 -8.43 6.91 -22.37
C HIS A 128 -9.75 7.62 -22.67
N GLY A 129 -9.66 8.81 -23.27
CA GLY A 129 -10.86 9.61 -23.62
C GLY A 129 -11.86 8.94 -24.57
N ASP A 130 -11.46 7.85 -25.24
CA ASP A 130 -12.34 7.02 -26.09
C ASP A 130 -13.13 5.94 -25.29
N GLY A 131 -12.94 5.89 -23.97
CA GLY A 131 -13.56 4.93 -23.07
C GLY A 131 -12.80 3.59 -22.96
N SER A 132 -11.71 3.40 -23.71
CA SER A 132 -10.83 2.24 -23.53
C SER A 132 -9.94 2.41 -22.30
N SER A 133 -9.35 1.29 -21.85
CA SER A 133 -8.40 1.31 -20.73
C SER A 133 -7.20 0.41 -21.01
N THR A 134 -6.00 0.92 -20.76
CA THR A 134 -4.77 0.13 -20.76
C THR A 134 -4.36 -0.20 -19.34
N LYS A 135 -3.90 -1.42 -19.08
CA LYS A 135 -3.44 -1.87 -17.76
C LYS A 135 -2.09 -2.54 -17.89
N GLN A 136 -1.11 -2.08 -17.12
CA GLN A 136 0.24 -2.64 -17.10
C GLN A 136 0.62 -3.04 -15.67
N LEU A 137 1.25 -4.20 -15.51
CA LEU A 137 1.71 -4.73 -14.23
C LEU A 137 3.22 -4.69 -14.17
N PHE A 138 3.74 -4.22 -13.05
CA PHE A 138 5.16 -4.08 -12.81
C PHE A 138 5.52 -4.75 -11.50
N ASP A 139 6.49 -5.67 -11.53
CA ASP A 139 7.02 -6.29 -10.33
C ASP A 139 7.90 -5.30 -9.56
N ARG A 140 7.81 -5.29 -8.24
CA ARG A 140 8.58 -4.40 -7.37
C ARG A 140 10.08 -4.44 -7.69
N ASP A 141 10.62 -5.64 -7.87
CA ASP A 141 12.05 -5.86 -8.08
C ASP A 141 12.51 -5.39 -9.49
N THR A 142 11.58 -5.12 -10.40
CA THR A 142 11.88 -4.64 -11.76
C THR A 142 11.72 -3.14 -11.94
N ILE A 143 11.16 -2.41 -10.97
CA ILE A 143 10.94 -0.96 -11.05
C ILE A 143 11.63 -0.14 -9.96
N LEU A 144 12.09 -0.79 -8.89
CA LEU A 144 12.94 -0.15 -7.88
C LEU A 144 14.38 0.00 -8.37
#